data_AF-A0A2J8K2J0-F1
#
_entry.id   AF-A0A2J8K2J0-F1
#
_cell.length_a   1.000
_cell.length_b   1.000
_cell.length_c   1.000
_cell.angle_alpha   90.00
_cell.angle_beta   90.00
_cell.angle_gamma   90.00
#
_symmetry.space_group_name_H-M   'P 1'
#
loop_
_entity.id
_entity.type
_entity.pdbx_description
1 polymer ?
#
loop_
_entity_poly.entity_id
_entity_poly.type
_entity_poly.pdbx_seq_one_letter_code
_entity_poly.pdbx_strand_id
1 'polypeptide(L)'
;MIAAVDTDSPREVFFRVAADMFSDGNFNWGRVVALFYFASKLVLKALCTKVPELIRTIMGWTLDFLRERLLGWIQDQGGWVRLLKPPHPHHRALTTAPAPPSLPPRHSSGTLGLLEQVTVVPSPHLQIIRCGL
;
A
#
# COMPACT_ATOMS: atom_id res chain seq x y z
N MET A 1 -9.17 5.96 49.13
CA MET A 1 -9.64 6.05 47.74
C MET A 1 -8.84 5.05 46.93
N ILE A 2 -9.47 3.94 46.56
CA ILE A 2 -8.84 2.92 45.71
C ILE A 2 -8.84 3.53 44.31
N ALA A 3 -7.65 3.67 43.72
CA ALA A 3 -7.48 4.20 42.38
C ALA A 3 -8.45 3.47 41.44
N ALA A 4 -9.31 4.23 40.76
CA ALA A 4 -10.11 3.72 39.66
C ALA A 4 -9.10 3.22 38.62
N VAL A 5 -8.91 1.91 38.57
CA VAL A 5 -8.16 1.26 37.51
C VAL A 5 -9.07 1.36 36.31
N ASP A 6 -8.67 2.10 35.27
CA ASP A 6 -9.43 2.16 34.02
C ASP A 6 -9.52 0.74 33.44
N THR A 7 -10.61 0.05 33.77
CA THR A 7 -11.04 -1.17 33.10
C THR A 7 -11.84 -0.77 31.87
N ASP A 8 -11.25 0.04 30.99
CA ASP A 8 -11.87 0.31 29.70
C ASP A 8 -12.03 -1.02 28.97
N SER A 9 -13.24 -1.27 28.45
CA SER A 9 -13.47 -2.45 27.64
C SER A 9 -12.60 -2.37 26.37
N PRO A 10 -12.12 -3.50 25.81
CA PRO A 10 -11.38 -3.51 24.55
C PRO A 10 -12.12 -2.81 23.40
N ARG A 11 -13.46 -2.77 23.50
CA ARG A 11 -14.33 -2.05 22.57
C ARG A 11 -14.15 -0.53 22.68
N GLU A 12 -14.25 0.02 23.89
CA GLU A 12 -14.12 1.46 24.12
C GLU A 12 -12.73 1.94 23.70
N VAL A 13 -11.69 1.18 24.07
CA VAL A 13 -10.32 1.47 23.63
C VAL A 13 -10.23 1.45 22.10
N PHE A 14 -10.86 0.48 21.45
CA PHE A 14 -10.86 0.40 19.99
C PHE A 14 -11.49 1.63 19.33
N PHE A 15 -12.73 1.96 19.71
CA PHE A 15 -13.46 3.05 19.10
C PHE A 15 -12.86 4.42 19.43
N ARG A 16 -12.33 4.61 20.64
CA ARG A 16 -11.61 5.85 21.02
C ARG A 16 -10.40 6.07 20.12
N VAL A 17 -9.50 5.09 20.04
CA VAL A 17 -8.28 5.17 19.21
C VAL A 17 -8.63 5.34 17.72
N ALA A 18 -9.63 4.61 17.23
CA ALA A 18 -10.06 4.73 15.84
C ALA A 18 -10.68 6.10 15.54
N ALA A 19 -11.54 6.62 16.42
CA ALA A 19 -12.13 7.95 16.26
C ALA A 19 -11.07 9.05 16.29
N ASP A 20 -10.13 8.99 17.22
CA ASP A 20 -9.04 9.96 17.35
C ASP A 20 -8.15 9.97 16.09
N MET A 21 -7.84 8.80 15.54
CA MET A 21 -7.00 8.66 14.34
C MET A 21 -7.59 9.29 13.07
N PHE A 22 -8.92 9.44 13.01
CA PHE A 22 -9.64 10.03 11.87
C PHE A 22 -10.45 11.29 12.28
N SER A 23 -10.12 11.89 13.42
CA SER A 23 -10.83 13.05 13.97
C SER A 23 -10.61 14.33 13.16
N ASP A 24 -9.44 14.46 12.53
CA ASP A 24 -9.04 15.60 11.70
C ASP A 24 -9.65 15.59 10.29
N GLY A 25 -10.43 14.56 9.95
CA GLY A 25 -11.04 14.39 8.62
C GLY A 25 -10.04 14.07 7.50
N ASN A 26 -8.76 13.83 7.81
CA ASN A 26 -7.75 13.52 6.81
C ASN A 26 -7.60 12.00 6.64
N PHE A 27 -8.12 11.48 5.53
CA PHE A 27 -8.11 10.05 5.23
C PHE A 27 -6.99 9.68 4.26
N ASN A 28 -6.21 8.65 4.60
CA ASN A 28 -5.17 8.09 3.74
C ASN A 28 -4.97 6.61 4.02
N TRP A 29 -4.39 5.90 3.05
CA TRP A 29 -4.16 4.47 3.15
C TRP A 29 -3.27 4.07 4.32
N GLY A 30 -2.29 4.91 4.69
CA GLY A 30 -1.42 4.66 5.84
C GLY A 30 -2.19 4.52 7.15
N ARG A 31 -3.17 5.41 7.39
CA ARG A 31 -4.05 5.35 8.57
C ARG A 31 -5.00 4.16 8.53
N VAL A 32 -5.54 3.82 7.35
CA VAL A 32 -6.38 2.62 7.19
C VAL A 32 -5.59 1.36 7.53
N VAL A 33 -4.36 1.24 7.04
CA VAL A 33 -3.46 0.11 7.37
C VAL A 33 -3.11 0.10 8.87
N ALA A 34 -2.87 1.26 9.48
CA ALA A 34 -2.62 1.37 10.92
C ALA A 34 -3.82 0.89 11.76
N LEU A 35 -5.06 1.17 11.33
CA LEU A 35 -6.27 0.67 11.98
C LEU A 35 -6.30 -0.87 11.98
N PHE A 36 -6.04 -1.49 10.83
CA PHE A 36 -6.00 -2.95 10.73
C PHE A 36 -4.87 -3.55 11.56
N TYR A 37 -3.70 -2.92 11.59
CA TYR A 37 -2.59 -3.35 12.44
C TYR A 37 -2.99 -3.32 13.92
N PHE A 38 -3.62 -2.24 14.37
CA PHE A 38 -4.09 -2.10 15.73
C PHE A 38 -5.16 -3.14 16.08
N ALA A 39 -6.17 -3.35 15.23
CA ALA A 39 -7.17 -4.40 15.39
C ALA A 39 -6.53 -5.80 15.48
N SER A 40 -5.53 -6.07 14.64
CA SER A 40 -4.78 -7.34 14.65
C SER A 40 -4.05 -7.56 15.97
N LYS A 41 -3.48 -6.51 16.58
CA LYS A 41 -2.85 -6.60 17.91
C LYS A 41 -3.87 -6.97 19.00
N LEU A 42 -5.10 -6.48 18.92
CA LEU A 42 -6.19 -6.86 19.83
C LEU A 42 -6.60 -8.33 19.62
N VAL A 43 -6.71 -8.77 18.36
CA VAL A 43 -7.01 -10.18 18.02
C VAL A 43 -5.92 -11.12 18.53
N LEU A 44 -4.64 -10.77 18.36
CA LEU A 44 -3.52 -11.57 18.88
C LEU A 44 -3.56 -11.69 20.40
N LYS A 45 -3.90 -10.60 21.12
CA LYS A 45 -4.11 -10.66 22.57
C LYS A 45 -5.27 -11.60 22.95
N ALA A 46 -6.38 -11.56 22.21
CA ALA A 46 -7.53 -12.45 22.41
C ALA A 46 -7.21 -13.94 22.17
N LEU A 47 -6.34 -14.23 21.20
CA LEU A 47 -5.84 -15.58 20.93
C LEU A 47 -4.99 -16.10 22.10
N CYS A 48 -4.09 -15.27 22.64
CA CYS A 48 -3.28 -15.63 23.80
C CYS A 48 -4.13 -15.93 25.04
N THR A 49 -5.29 -15.28 25.19
CA THR A 49 -6.22 -15.53 26.30
C THR A 49 -7.21 -16.68 26.03
N LYS A 50 -7.11 -17.36 24.87
CA LYS A 50 -7.98 -18.47 24.43
C LYS A 50 -9.48 -18.13 24.42
N VAL A 51 -9.83 -16.89 24.07
CA VAL A 51 -11.23 -16.44 23.94
C VAL A 51 -11.57 -16.22 22.46
N PRO A 52 -11.94 -17.26 21.70
CA PRO A 52 -12.20 -17.14 20.26
C PRO A 52 -13.37 -16.22 19.92
N GLU A 53 -14.36 -16.09 20.82
CA GLU A 53 -15.48 -15.17 20.59
C GLU A 53 -15.06 -13.71 20.54
N LEU A 54 -14.02 -13.33 21.30
CA LEU A 54 -13.50 -11.97 21.31
C LEU A 54 -12.90 -11.57 19.95
N ILE A 55 -12.37 -12.54 19.19
CA ILE A 55 -11.86 -12.32 17.83
C ILE A 55 -13.00 -11.88 16.91
N ARG A 56 -14.13 -12.60 16.93
CA ARG A 56 -15.31 -12.24 16.15
C ARG A 56 -15.83 -10.86 16.54
N THR A 57 -15.82 -10.54 17.83
CA THR A 57 -16.26 -9.23 18.31
C THR A 57 -15.36 -8.10 17.82
N ILE A 58 -14.03 -8.25 17.88
CA ILE A 58 -13.06 -7.25 17.39
C ILE A 58 -13.19 -7.05 15.87
N MET A 59 -13.33 -8.13 15.12
CA MET A 59 -13.59 -8.06 13.69
C MET A 59 -14.90 -7.32 13.39
N GLY A 60 -15.96 -7.59 14.15
CA GLY A 60 -17.23 -6.89 14.06
C GLY A 60 -17.05 -5.38 14.20
N TRP A 61 -16.41 -4.91 15.29
CA TRP A 61 -16.15 -3.48 15.51
C TRP A 61 -15.32 -2.84 14.41
N THR A 62 -14.32 -3.57 13.89
CA THR A 62 -13.47 -3.09 12.80
C THR A 62 -14.28 -2.89 11.52
N LEU A 63 -15.17 -3.84 11.20
CA LEU A 63 -16.04 -3.75 10.04
C LEU A 63 -17.10 -2.67 10.18
N ASP A 64 -17.67 -2.50 11.37
CA ASP A 64 -18.65 -1.45 11.65
C ASP A 64 -18.03 -0.07 11.48
N PHE A 65 -16.86 0.18 12.09
CA PHE A 65 -16.13 1.43 11.91
C PHE A 65 -15.78 1.68 10.43
N LEU A 66 -15.36 0.64 9.72
CA LEU A 66 -15.03 0.74 8.30
C LEU A 66 -16.25 1.15 7.47
N ARG A 67 -17.40 0.54 7.72
CA ARG A 67 -18.67 0.87 7.03
C ARG A 67 -19.12 2.29 7.33
N GLU A 68 -19.08 2.70 8.59
CA GLU A 68 -19.61 3.97 9.04
C GLU A 68 -18.71 5.16 8.68
N ARG A 69 -17.39 4.98 8.69
CA ARG A 69 -16.44 6.10 8.61
C ARG A 69 -15.52 6.08 7.39
N LEU A 70 -15.18 4.90 6.86
CA LEU A 70 -14.16 4.77 5.82
C LEU A 70 -14.72 4.38 4.45
N LEU A 71 -15.89 3.74 4.41
CA LEU A 71 -16.42 3.14 3.18
C LEU A 71 -16.60 4.16 2.04
N GLY A 72 -17.16 5.34 2.35
CA GLY A 72 -17.32 6.41 1.35
C GLY A 72 -15.96 6.84 0.78
N TRP A 73 -15.00 7.12 1.65
CA TRP A 73 -13.65 7.50 1.21
C TRP A 73 -12.97 6.39 0.37
N ILE A 74 -13.08 5.12 0.80
CA ILE A 74 -12.53 3.98 0.04
C ILE A 74 -13.16 3.89 -1.36
N GLN A 75 -14.46 4.11 -1.47
CA GLN A 75 -15.16 4.13 -2.76
C GLN A 75 -14.67 5.29 -3.65
N ASP A 76 -14.47 6.48 -3.08
CA ASP A 76 -13.90 7.63 -3.79
C ASP A 76 -12.47 7.36 -4.28
N GLN A 77 -11.71 6.57 -3.52
CA GLN A 77 -10.39 6.07 -3.95
C GLN A 77 -10.49 4.93 -4.99
N GLY A 78 -11.65 4.60 -5.53
CA GLY A 78 -11.82 3.50 -6.50
C GLY A 78 -11.64 2.10 -5.89
N GLY A 79 -11.86 1.96 -4.58
CA GLY A 79 -11.78 0.71 -3.84
C GLY A 79 -10.36 0.27 -3.49
N TRP A 80 -10.25 -0.93 -2.91
CA TRP A 80 -9.00 -1.51 -2.40
C TRP A 80 -7.97 -1.84 -3.49
N VAL A 81 -8.38 -1.98 -4.74
CA VAL A 81 -7.49 -2.37 -5.85
C VAL A 81 -6.39 -1.31 -6.08
N ARG A 82 -6.65 -0.03 -5.77
CA ARG A 82 -5.60 1.01 -5.86
C ARG A 82 -4.48 0.83 -4.85
N LEU A 83 -4.74 0.25 -3.69
CA LEU A 83 -3.69 -0.03 -2.69
C LEU A 83 -2.70 -1.09 -3.17
N LEU A 84 -3.16 -2.02 -4.01
CA LEU A 84 -2.40 -3.19 -4.46
C LEU A 84 -1.71 -3.00 -5.82
N LYS A 85 -2.00 -1.91 -6.53
CA LYS A 85 -1.36 -1.62 -7.81
C LYS A 85 0.00 -0.97 -7.58
N PRO A 86 1.11 -1.53 -8.10
CA PRO A 86 2.37 -0.83 -8.09
C PRO A 86 2.20 0.50 -8.84
N PRO A 87 2.91 1.57 -8.40
CA PRO A 87 2.93 2.82 -9.16
C PRO A 87 3.32 2.45 -10.58
N HIS A 88 2.45 2.80 -11.55
CA HIS A 88 2.80 2.61 -12.94
C HIS A 88 4.11 3.36 -13.16
N PRO A 89 5.13 2.74 -13.79
CA PRO A 89 6.27 3.53 -14.24
C PRO A 89 5.68 4.65 -15.07
N HIS A 90 5.90 5.89 -14.63
CA HIS A 90 5.60 7.05 -15.44
C HIS A 90 6.31 6.79 -16.77
N HIS A 91 5.56 6.41 -17.81
CA HIS A 91 6.01 6.65 -19.16
C HIS A 91 6.09 8.17 -19.22
N ARG A 92 7.28 8.68 -18.87
CA ARG A 92 7.69 10.05 -19.01
C ARG A 92 7.17 10.45 -20.36
N ALA A 93 6.11 11.27 -20.38
CA ALA A 93 5.64 11.88 -21.60
C ALA A 93 6.89 12.50 -22.21
N LEU A 94 7.36 11.95 -23.33
CA LEU A 94 8.33 12.64 -24.15
C LEU A 94 7.62 13.93 -24.54
N THR A 95 7.90 14.98 -23.78
CA THR A 95 7.63 16.34 -24.19
C THR A 95 8.19 16.43 -25.60
N THR A 96 7.32 16.76 -26.55
CA THR A 96 7.68 16.95 -27.94
C THR A 96 8.80 17.99 -27.98
N ALA A 97 10.05 17.54 -28.11
CA ALA A 97 11.14 18.44 -28.44
C ALA A 97 10.81 19.02 -29.82
N PRO A 98 10.85 20.35 -30.02
CA PRO A 98 10.66 20.90 -31.34
C PRO A 98 11.72 20.29 -32.27
N ALA A 99 11.28 19.80 -33.43
CA ALA A 99 12.16 19.17 -34.41
C ALA A 99 13.33 20.13 -34.74
N PRO A 100 14.60 19.65 -34.78
CA PRO A 100 15.71 20.49 -35.20
C PRO A 100 15.52 20.90 -36.67
N PRO A 101 15.92 22.13 -37.06
CA PRO A 101 15.79 22.58 -38.44
C PRO A 101 16.60 21.68 -39.38
N SER A 102 15.97 21.31 -40.49
CA SER A 102 16.50 20.42 -41.53
C SER A 102 17.89 20.86 -41.99
N LEU A 103 18.91 20.02 -41.77
CA LEU A 103 20.25 20.21 -42.33
C LEU A 103 20.22 20.04 -43.87
N PRO A 104 21.02 20.81 -44.64
CA PRO A 104 21.09 20.69 -46.09
C PRO A 104 21.75 19.37 -46.52
N PRO A 105 21.48 18.88 -47.75
CA PRO A 105 21.96 17.58 -48.20
C PRO A 105 23.48 17.63 -48.41
N ARG A 106 24.23 16.80 -47.68
CA ARG A 106 25.64 16.55 -47.99
C ARG A 106 25.75 15.36 -48.94
N HIS A 107 26.40 15.61 -50.07
CA HIS A 107 26.77 14.61 -51.06
C HIS A 107 27.70 13.53 -50.49
N SER A 108 27.51 12.35 -51.07
CA SER A 108 28.13 11.03 -50.90
C SER A 108 29.64 11.00 -50.69
N SER A 109 30.12 10.14 -49.76
CA SER A 109 31.13 9.08 -50.02
C SER A 109 31.69 8.46 -48.74
N GLY A 110 31.77 7.12 -48.70
CA GLY A 110 32.93 6.41 -48.13
C GLY A 110 32.80 5.76 -46.75
N THR A 111 32.63 4.43 -46.78
CA THR A 111 33.47 3.45 -46.06
C THR A 111 33.27 3.18 -44.55
N LEU A 112 32.68 2.00 -44.28
CA LEU A 112 32.99 0.98 -43.25
C LEU A 112 33.62 1.42 -41.91
N GLY A 113 32.91 1.13 -40.81
CA GLY A 113 33.48 1.14 -39.47
C GLY A 113 32.55 0.60 -38.39
N LEU A 114 32.69 -0.71 -38.11
CA LEU A 114 32.49 -1.39 -36.83
C LEU A 114 31.09 -1.42 -36.16
N LEU A 115 30.54 -2.63 -36.10
CA LEU A 115 29.43 -3.10 -35.27
C LEU A 115 29.78 -2.89 -33.77
N GLU A 116 29.10 -1.97 -33.08
CA GLU A 116 29.06 -1.98 -31.60
C GLU A 116 28.07 -3.07 -31.15
N GLN A 117 28.64 -4.19 -30.68
CA GLN A 117 27.94 -5.27 -30.01
C GLN A 117 27.71 -4.89 -28.54
N VAL A 118 26.47 -4.59 -28.16
CA VAL A 118 26.04 -4.64 -26.75
C VAL A 118 25.01 -5.75 -26.61
N THR A 119 25.49 -6.94 -26.31
CA THR A 119 24.68 -8.08 -25.86
C THR A 119 24.32 -7.89 -24.40
N VAL A 120 23.07 -7.50 -24.12
CA VAL A 120 22.49 -7.64 -22.79
C VAL A 120 22.02 -9.09 -22.63
N VAL A 121 22.74 -9.87 -21.82
CA VAL A 121 22.37 -11.23 -21.43
C VAL A 121 21.41 -11.17 -20.24
N PRO A 122 20.16 -11.66 -20.33
CA PRO A 122 19.33 -11.86 -19.16
C PRO A 122 19.63 -13.25 -18.56
N SER A 123 20.32 -13.27 -17.42
CA SER A 123 20.56 -14.49 -16.64
C SER A 123 19.31 -14.84 -15.80
N PRO A 124 18.71 -16.04 -15.93
CA PRO A 124 17.50 -16.43 -15.21
C PRO A 124 17.79 -17.40 -14.05
N HIS A 125 18.83 -17.16 -13.24
CA HIS A 125 19.16 -18.05 -12.12
C HIS A 125 19.63 -17.30 -10.87
N LEU A 126 18.66 -16.89 -10.04
CA LEU A 126 18.84 -16.87 -8.58
C LEU A 126 17.67 -17.64 -7.96
N GLN A 127 17.96 -18.86 -7.53
CA GLN A 127 17.11 -19.67 -6.67
C GLN A 127 17.22 -19.18 -5.21
N ILE A 128 16.29 -19.68 -4.36
CA ILE A 128 16.27 -19.70 -2.88
C ILE A 128 15.42 -18.53 -2.31
N ILE A 129 14.25 -18.75 -1.69
CA ILE A 129 14.04 -19.53 -0.45
C ILE A 129 12.83 -20.48 -0.56
N ARG A 130 13.12 -21.75 -0.26
CA ARG A 130 12.20 -22.86 0.02
C ARG A 130 11.63 -22.63 1.43
N CYS A 131 10.32 -22.54 1.60
CA CYS A 131 9.70 -22.64 2.93
C CYS A 131 9.04 -24.01 3.02
N GLY A 132 9.68 -24.92 3.76
CA GLY A 132 9.10 -26.18 4.20
C GLY A 132 9.02 -26.16 5.72
N LEU A 133 7.78 -26.21 6.21
CA LEU A 133 7.30 -27.00 7.34
C LEU A 133 5.77 -27.00 7.27
#